data_AF-A0A8I7BJD1-F1
#
_entry.id   AF-A0A8I7BJD1-F1
#
_cell.length_a   1.000
_cell.length_b   1.000
_cell.length_c   1.000
_cell.angle_alpha   90.00
_cell.angle_beta   90.00
_cell.angle_gamma   90.00
#
_symmetry.space_group_name_H-M   'P 1'
#
loop_
_entity.id
_entity.type
_entity.pdbx_description
1 polymer ?
#
loop_
_entity_poly.entity_id
_entity_poly.type
_entity_poly.pdbx_seq_one_letter_code
_entity_poly.pdbx_strand_id
1 'polypeptide(L)'
;MRYLGCSYGYLILSYTEHCFLTDVYTATKVKPPKLPRNNKLWRFYGIGVLMAPLNSPLLLCSKSSMLEWQVGTDCWSEHHLALGHENIRQIVIFKGDIFVIDYLMRIHAVHFTPQFSVQELEFMWESFFPINPWLVSCADMLLMVDLSVSSFHWHGIYSHTFDVFRVDLAVEPAKFVKLENYALFISLDKRNPTFSCMSPERWGGKSNCIYAAKLLEDPDESWVAVELGQPVQEKTVQYLFYGRAYPCDYSLVSSLWVFPSLIYGFG
;
A
#
# COMPACT_ATOMS: atom_id res chain seq x y z
N MET A 1 -11.63 -1.96 -18.16
CA MET A 1 -11.64 -2.47 -16.77
C MET A 1 -10.45 -1.86 -16.06
N ARG A 2 -10.55 -1.54 -14.77
CA ARG A 2 -9.51 -0.83 -14.02
C ARG A 2 -9.23 -1.53 -12.71
N TYR A 3 -7.95 -1.58 -12.37
CA TYR A 3 -7.50 -2.07 -11.09
C TYR A 3 -7.65 -0.98 -10.03
N LEU A 4 -8.14 -1.32 -8.85
CA LEU A 4 -8.24 -0.42 -7.70
C LEU A 4 -7.37 -0.87 -6.54
N GLY A 5 -6.85 -2.10 -6.56
CA GLY A 5 -6.05 -2.68 -5.50
C GLY A 5 -6.42 -4.13 -5.24
N CYS A 6 -5.78 -4.73 -4.26
CA CYS A 6 -6.15 -6.05 -3.77
C CYS A 6 -6.14 -6.08 -2.26
N SER A 7 -6.94 -6.98 -1.68
CA SER A 7 -6.93 -7.22 -0.25
C SER A 7 -7.54 -8.58 0.03
N TYR A 8 -7.02 -9.28 1.04
CA TYR A 8 -7.51 -10.58 1.50
C TYR A 8 -7.75 -11.62 0.40
N GLY A 9 -6.88 -11.68 -0.61
CA GLY A 9 -6.98 -12.62 -1.72
C GLY A 9 -7.92 -12.20 -2.86
N TYR A 10 -8.51 -11.01 -2.80
CA TYR A 10 -9.40 -10.46 -3.83
C TYR A 10 -8.74 -9.32 -4.60
N LEU A 11 -8.86 -9.34 -5.93
CA LEU A 11 -8.63 -8.17 -6.78
C LEU A 11 -9.87 -7.28 -6.77
N ILE A 12 -9.67 -5.99 -6.59
CA ILE A 12 -10.71 -4.96 -6.58
C ILE A 12 -10.66 -4.26 -7.93
N LEU A 13 -11.74 -4.37 -8.69
CA LEU A 13 -11.80 -3.99 -10.09
C LEU A 13 -13.01 -3.09 -10.33
N SER A 14 -12.87 -2.11 -11.21
CA SER A 14 -13.98 -1.27 -11.64
C SER A 14 -14.12 -1.18 -13.16
N TYR A 15 -15.35 -0.98 -13.60
CA TYR A 15 -15.69 -0.69 -14.98
C TYR A 15 -16.93 0.20 -15.00
N THR A 16 -16.78 1.43 -15.49
CA THR A 16 -17.83 2.46 -15.50
C THR A 16 -18.44 2.68 -14.10
N GLU A 17 -19.68 2.25 -13.88
CA GLU A 17 -20.40 2.34 -12.60
C GLU A 17 -20.40 1.00 -11.83
N HIS A 18 -19.70 -0.01 -12.34
CA HIS A 18 -19.63 -1.32 -11.73
C HIS A 18 -18.31 -1.53 -10.99
N CYS A 19 -18.40 -2.15 -9.82
CA CYS A 19 -17.28 -2.65 -9.04
C CYS A 19 -17.37 -4.19 -8.98
N PHE A 20 -16.23 -4.86 -8.87
CA PHE A 20 -16.12 -6.31 -8.77
C PHE A 20 -14.99 -6.67 -7.81
N LEU A 21 -15.23 -7.64 -6.94
CA LEU A 21 -14.20 -8.34 -6.19
C LEU A 21 -14.01 -9.70 -6.86
N THR A 22 -12.80 -10.03 -7.26
CA THR A 22 -12.48 -11.33 -7.87
C THR A 22 -11.44 -12.06 -7.03
N ASP A 23 -11.80 -13.23 -6.52
CA ASP A 23 -10.87 -14.09 -5.79
C ASP A 23 -9.76 -14.57 -6.73
N VAL A 24 -8.50 -14.34 -6.36
CA VAL A 24 -7.33 -14.63 -7.21
C VAL A 24 -7.16 -16.12 -7.47
N TYR A 25 -7.60 -16.98 -6.55
CA TYR A 25 -7.34 -18.42 -6.59
C TYR A 25 -8.52 -19.21 -7.16
N THR A 26 -9.74 -18.81 -6.82
CA THR A 26 -10.96 -19.51 -7.22
C THR A 26 -11.69 -18.86 -8.39
N ALA A 27 -11.27 -17.65 -8.80
CA ALA A 27 -11.95 -16.82 -9.79
C ALA A 27 -13.43 -16.51 -9.46
N THR A 28 -13.85 -16.72 -8.21
CA THR A 28 -15.19 -16.35 -7.74
C THR A 28 -15.34 -14.84 -7.69
N LYS A 29 -16.57 -14.36 -7.96
CA LYS A 29 -16.84 -12.93 -8.12
C LYS A 29 -17.93 -12.48 -7.15
N VAL A 30 -17.64 -11.41 -6.43
CA VAL A 30 -18.62 -10.67 -5.63
C VAL A 30 -18.87 -9.32 -6.28
N LYS A 31 -20.14 -8.93 -6.39
CA LYS A 31 -20.56 -7.69 -7.05
C LYS A 31 -21.18 -6.75 -6.02
N PRO A 32 -20.47 -5.67 -5.63
CA PRO A 32 -21.07 -4.54 -4.94
C PRO A 32 -22.21 -3.89 -5.75
N PRO A 33 -23.07 -3.08 -5.10
CA PRO A 33 -24.04 -2.24 -5.79
C PRO A 33 -23.36 -1.25 -6.74
N LYS A 34 -24.13 -0.70 -7.68
CA LYS A 34 -23.61 0.28 -8.64
C LYS A 34 -23.01 1.47 -7.90
N LEU A 35 -21.84 1.89 -8.34
CA LEU A 35 -21.16 3.07 -7.83
C LEU A 35 -22.02 4.32 -8.13
N PRO A 36 -22.01 5.33 -7.26
CA PRO A 36 -22.66 6.61 -7.55
C PRO A 36 -22.16 7.19 -8.88
N ARG A 37 -23.04 7.75 -9.72
CA ARG A 37 -22.66 8.21 -11.09
C ARG A 37 -21.48 9.20 -11.11
N ASN A 38 -21.32 9.99 -10.05
CA ASN A 38 -20.28 11.00 -9.91
C ASN A 38 -19.09 10.57 -9.03
N ASN A 39 -18.88 9.26 -8.83
CA ASN A 39 -17.89 8.71 -7.90
C ASN A 39 -16.42 9.13 -8.13
N LYS A 40 -16.08 9.77 -9.26
CA LYS A 40 -14.75 10.29 -9.64
C LYS A 40 -13.57 9.28 -9.56
N LEU A 41 -13.81 8.02 -9.16
CA LEU A 41 -12.80 6.95 -9.04
C LEU A 41 -12.06 6.73 -10.37
N TRP A 42 -12.78 6.90 -11.48
CA TRP A 42 -12.24 6.74 -12.82
C TRP A 42 -11.43 7.95 -13.32
N ARG A 43 -11.51 9.12 -12.70
CA ARG A 43 -10.84 10.31 -13.24
C ARG A 43 -9.54 10.64 -12.50
N PHE A 44 -9.36 10.15 -11.27
CA PHE A 44 -8.29 10.60 -10.37
C PHE A 44 -7.68 9.49 -9.50
N TYR A 45 -7.30 8.35 -10.09
CA TYR A 45 -6.48 7.33 -9.40
C TYR A 45 -7.14 6.73 -8.15
N GLY A 46 -8.32 6.13 -8.32
CA GLY A 46 -9.00 5.46 -7.20
C GLY A 46 -8.23 4.27 -6.65
N ILE A 47 -8.30 4.09 -5.34
CA ILE A 47 -7.73 2.95 -4.59
C ILE A 47 -8.84 2.27 -3.79
N GLY A 48 -8.78 0.95 -3.67
CA GLY A 48 -9.74 0.16 -2.91
C GLY A 48 -9.06 -0.78 -1.94
N VAL A 49 -9.68 -1.01 -0.78
CA VAL A 49 -9.23 -1.96 0.22
C VAL A 49 -10.43 -2.55 0.96
N LEU A 50 -10.36 -3.85 1.27
CA LEU A 50 -11.28 -4.47 2.22
C LEU A 50 -10.77 -4.23 3.65
N MET A 51 -11.66 -3.95 4.59
CA MET A 51 -11.29 -3.69 6.00
C MET A 51 -10.83 -4.92 6.77
N ALA A 52 -11.41 -6.06 6.42
CA ALA A 52 -11.03 -7.37 6.91
C ALA A 52 -11.38 -8.40 5.81
N PRO A 53 -11.19 -9.70 6.05
CA PRO A 53 -11.60 -10.74 5.12
C PRO A 53 -13.08 -10.63 4.72
N LEU A 54 -13.50 -11.43 3.73
CA LEU A 54 -14.83 -11.33 3.13
C LEU A 54 -15.94 -11.26 4.20
N ASN A 55 -16.89 -10.33 4.00
CA ASN A 55 -17.95 -9.86 4.92
C ASN A 55 -17.65 -8.55 5.67
N SER A 56 -16.42 -8.05 5.64
CA SER A 56 -16.08 -6.72 6.16
C SER A 56 -16.26 -5.61 5.11
N PRO A 57 -16.39 -4.34 5.53
CA PRO A 57 -16.57 -3.21 4.61
C PRO A 57 -15.50 -3.16 3.51
N LEU A 58 -15.93 -2.83 2.29
CA LEU A 58 -15.07 -2.41 1.19
C LEU A 58 -15.00 -0.89 1.18
N LEU A 59 -13.78 -0.35 1.22
CA LEU A 59 -13.51 1.07 1.07
C LEU A 59 -12.98 1.34 -0.33
N LEU A 60 -13.55 2.32 -1.02
CA LEU A 60 -13.04 2.86 -2.28
C LEU A 60 -12.78 4.35 -2.11
N CYS A 61 -11.52 4.75 -2.25
CA CYS A 61 -11.12 6.14 -2.12
C CYS A 61 -10.92 6.76 -3.50
N SER A 62 -11.49 7.95 -3.67
CA SER A 62 -11.19 8.89 -4.75
C SER A 62 -10.43 10.09 -4.16
N LYS A 63 -10.12 11.07 -5.01
CA LYS A 63 -9.50 12.34 -4.61
C LYS A 63 -10.28 13.16 -3.58
N SER A 64 -11.60 13.03 -3.53
CA SER A 64 -12.48 13.87 -2.70
C SER A 64 -13.38 13.10 -1.75
N SER A 65 -13.54 11.81 -1.97
CA SER A 65 -14.54 11.01 -1.26
C SER A 65 -14.02 9.60 -1.00
N MET A 66 -14.36 9.07 0.16
CA MET A 66 -14.25 7.66 0.51
C MET A 66 -15.65 7.04 0.48
N LEU A 67 -15.82 6.03 -0.37
CA LEU A 67 -17.04 5.25 -0.46
C LEU A 67 -16.86 3.98 0.36
N GLU A 68 -17.81 3.71 1.23
CA GLU A 68 -17.86 2.51 2.06
C GLU A 68 -19.05 1.66 1.63
N TRP A 69 -18.80 0.38 1.38
CA TRP A 69 -19.84 -0.61 1.14
C TRP A 69 -19.72 -1.73 2.16
N GLN A 70 -20.74 -1.87 3.00
CA GLN A 70 -20.87 -3.05 3.84
C GLN A 70 -21.28 -4.24 2.97
N VAL A 71 -20.47 -5.30 2.96
CA VAL A 71 -20.74 -6.47 2.12
C VAL A 71 -22.13 -7.02 2.45
N GLY A 72 -22.96 -7.16 1.41
CA GLY A 72 -24.35 -7.63 1.51
C GLY A 72 -25.41 -6.53 1.47
N THR A 73 -25.04 -5.25 1.59
CA THR A 73 -25.99 -4.13 1.41
C THR A 73 -26.10 -3.72 -0.06
N ASP A 74 -27.14 -2.94 -0.38
CA ASP A 74 -27.45 -2.44 -1.73
C ASP A 74 -27.04 -0.99 -1.96
N CYS A 75 -26.42 -0.34 -0.99
CA CYS A 75 -26.05 1.08 -1.03
C CYS A 75 -24.60 1.33 -0.61
N TRP A 76 -24.07 2.47 -1.05
CA TRP A 76 -22.77 3.00 -0.64
C TRP A 76 -22.98 4.15 0.34
N SER A 77 -22.18 4.17 1.41
CA SER A 77 -22.01 5.35 2.26
C SER A 77 -20.88 6.20 1.70
N GLU A 78 -21.09 7.51 1.56
CA GLU A 78 -20.06 8.43 1.06
C GLU A 78 -19.57 9.35 2.18
N HIS A 79 -18.26 9.41 2.35
CA HIS A 79 -17.58 10.24 3.34
C HIS A 79 -16.64 11.21 2.62
N HIS A 80 -16.74 12.50 2.93
CA HIS A 80 -15.93 13.52 2.25
C HIS A 80 -14.51 13.59 2.82
N LEU A 81 -13.50 13.44 1.96
CA LEU A 81 -12.10 13.54 2.35
C LEU A 81 -11.67 15.01 2.36
N ALA A 82 -11.35 15.54 3.54
CA ALA A 82 -10.84 16.90 3.72
C ALA A 82 -9.32 17.03 3.43
N LEU A 83 -8.81 16.32 2.41
CA LEU A 83 -7.38 16.23 2.09
C LEU A 83 -6.90 17.31 1.11
N GLY A 84 -7.60 18.45 1.00
CA GLY A 84 -7.23 19.53 0.07
C GLY A 84 -7.26 19.13 -1.41
N HIS A 85 -8.03 18.09 -1.76
CA HIS A 85 -7.95 17.43 -3.06
C HIS A 85 -6.54 16.84 -3.31
N GLU A 86 -5.98 16.09 -2.36
CA GLU A 86 -4.85 15.19 -2.64
C GLU A 86 -5.33 13.76 -2.87
N ASN A 87 -4.61 13.02 -3.72
CA ASN A 87 -4.91 11.61 -3.97
C ASN A 87 -4.31 10.74 -2.88
N ILE A 88 -5.07 9.78 -2.39
CA ILE A 88 -4.53 8.71 -1.53
C ILE A 88 -3.69 7.77 -2.41
N ARG A 89 -2.43 7.56 -2.04
CA ARG A 89 -1.50 6.66 -2.72
C ARG A 89 -1.53 5.26 -2.13
N GLN A 90 -1.71 5.15 -0.81
CA GLN A 90 -1.68 3.88 -0.09
C GLN A 90 -2.70 3.91 1.06
N ILE A 91 -3.33 2.77 1.33
CA ILE A 91 -4.14 2.54 2.53
C ILE A 91 -3.53 1.37 3.29
N VAL A 92 -3.35 1.51 4.60
CA VAL A 92 -2.87 0.47 5.52
C VAL A 92 -3.80 0.39 6.71
N ILE A 93 -4.19 -0.82 7.07
CA ILE A 93 -4.99 -1.08 8.27
C ILE A 93 -4.05 -1.60 9.35
N PHE A 94 -4.08 -1.00 10.52
CA PHE A 94 -3.21 -1.34 11.63
C PHE A 94 -3.94 -1.23 12.95
N LYS A 95 -3.99 -2.33 13.72
CA LYS A 95 -4.71 -2.43 15.00
C LYS A 95 -6.18 -1.98 14.95
N GLY A 96 -6.83 -2.11 13.80
CA GLY A 96 -8.22 -1.70 13.58
C GLY A 96 -8.38 -0.27 13.08
N ASP A 97 -7.32 0.54 13.13
CA ASP A 97 -7.30 1.90 12.60
C ASP A 97 -6.83 1.92 11.15
N ILE A 98 -7.20 2.98 10.42
CA ILE A 98 -6.89 3.15 9.00
C ILE A 98 -5.90 4.29 8.88
N PHE A 99 -4.76 4.00 8.24
CA PHE A 99 -3.74 4.96 7.90
C PHE A 99 -3.66 5.12 6.40
N VAL A 100 -3.56 6.35 5.93
CA VAL A 100 -3.41 6.67 4.50
C VAL A 100 -2.20 7.54 4.27
N ILE A 101 -1.52 7.31 3.15
CA ILE A 101 -0.47 8.20 2.63
C ILE A 101 -1.04 8.95 1.44
N ASP A 102 -0.98 10.28 1.46
CA ASP A 102 -1.39 11.10 0.33
C ASP A 102 -0.27 11.35 -0.69
N TYR A 103 -0.57 12.09 -1.75
CA TYR A 103 0.39 12.39 -2.81
C TYR A 103 1.58 13.24 -2.33
N LEU A 104 1.39 14.05 -1.29
CA LEU A 104 2.41 14.87 -0.65
C LEU A 104 3.19 14.10 0.43
N MET A 105 2.97 12.79 0.52
CA MET A 105 3.64 11.90 1.47
C MET A 105 3.26 12.15 2.93
N ARG A 106 2.12 12.81 3.18
CA ARG A 106 1.60 13.02 4.53
C ARG A 106 0.82 11.80 4.98
N ILE A 107 0.99 11.43 6.24
CA ILE A 107 0.28 10.32 6.87
C ILE A 107 -0.98 10.89 7.52
N HIS A 108 -2.12 10.26 7.27
CA HIS A 108 -3.38 10.60 7.91
C HIS A 108 -4.00 9.38 8.57
N ALA A 109 -4.55 9.55 9.77
CA ALA A 109 -5.43 8.58 10.41
C ALA A 109 -6.88 8.86 10.02
N VAL A 110 -7.63 7.82 9.65
CA VAL A 110 -9.05 7.90 9.29
C VAL A 110 -9.86 7.15 10.34
N HIS A 111 -10.84 7.85 10.92
CA HIS A 111 -11.75 7.29 11.93
C HIS A 111 -13.19 7.40 11.44
N PHE A 112 -13.97 6.32 11.57
CA PHE A 112 -15.40 6.29 11.23
C PHE A 112 -16.30 6.64 12.42
N THR A 113 -15.85 6.34 13.65
CA THR A 113 -16.61 6.52 14.88
C THR A 113 -15.88 7.45 15.85
N PRO A 114 -16.58 8.31 16.61
CA PRO A 114 -18.04 8.52 16.64
C PRO A 114 -18.59 9.33 15.46
N GLN A 115 -17.72 10.04 14.73
CA GLN A 115 -18.03 10.72 13.48
C GLN A 115 -16.86 10.53 12.51
N PHE A 116 -17.15 10.53 11.20
CA PHE A 116 -16.10 10.43 10.20
C PHE A 116 -15.13 11.61 10.32
N SER A 117 -13.84 11.30 10.43
CA SER A 117 -12.77 12.29 10.53
C SER A 117 -11.50 11.78 9.88
N VAL A 118 -10.72 12.73 9.35
CA VAL A 118 -9.40 12.49 8.80
C VAL A 118 -8.44 13.44 9.50
N GLN A 119 -7.45 12.89 10.17
CA GLN A 119 -6.48 13.66 10.94
C GLN A 119 -5.09 13.45 10.35
N GLU A 120 -4.45 14.53 9.91
CA GLU A 120 -3.04 14.51 9.54
C GLU A 120 -2.20 14.26 10.80
N LEU A 121 -1.26 13.32 10.69
CA LEU A 121 -0.35 12.99 11.77
C LEU A 121 0.94 13.79 11.56
N GLU A 122 1.30 14.58 12.55
CA GLU A 122 2.58 15.28 12.55
C GLU A 122 3.69 14.23 12.67
N PHE A 123 4.49 14.12 11.62
CA PHE A 123 5.55 13.14 11.53
C PHE A 123 6.81 13.80 10.98
N MET A 124 7.82 13.94 11.83
CA MET A 124 9.10 14.53 11.45
C MET A 124 10.03 13.47 10.85
N TRP A 125 10.41 13.70 9.60
CA TRP A 125 11.37 12.86 8.89
C TRP A 125 12.79 13.15 9.39
N GLU A 126 13.54 12.12 9.79
CA GLU A 126 14.99 12.28 10.00
C GLU A 126 15.73 12.42 8.65
N SER A 127 15.21 11.79 7.59
CA SER A 127 15.74 11.88 6.23
C SER A 127 15.24 13.14 5.51
N PHE A 128 16.15 13.85 4.84
CA PHE A 128 15.85 15.18 4.27
C PHE A 128 14.71 15.21 3.25
N PHE A 129 14.39 14.12 2.54
CA PHE A 129 13.23 14.05 1.64
C PHE A 129 12.83 12.60 1.39
N PRO A 130 11.67 12.13 1.90
CA PRO A 130 11.19 10.80 1.56
C PRO A 130 10.85 10.72 0.07
N ILE A 131 11.43 9.74 -0.62
CA ILE A 131 11.34 9.66 -2.08
C ILE A 131 10.07 8.93 -2.48
N ASN A 132 9.82 7.77 -1.86
CA ASN A 132 8.66 6.95 -2.20
C ASN A 132 8.21 6.03 -1.05
N PRO A 133 7.95 6.53 0.17
CA PRO A 133 7.74 5.69 1.34
C PRO A 133 6.50 4.80 1.28
N TRP A 134 6.61 3.63 1.88
CA TRP A 134 5.53 2.68 2.10
C TRP A 134 5.24 2.56 3.60
N LEU A 135 3.96 2.60 3.96
CA LEU A 135 3.53 2.12 5.27
C LEU A 135 3.39 0.60 5.26
N VAL A 136 3.81 -0.06 6.33
CA VAL A 136 3.76 -1.51 6.48
C VAL A 136 3.34 -1.86 7.91
N SER A 137 2.28 -2.65 8.04
CA SER A 137 1.94 -3.28 9.32
C SER A 137 2.89 -4.46 9.55
N CYS A 138 3.64 -4.41 10.64
CA CYS A 138 4.62 -5.43 11.02
C CYS A 138 4.44 -5.82 12.48
N ALA A 139 3.76 -6.93 12.73
CA ALA A 139 3.37 -7.38 14.07
C ALA A 139 2.66 -6.26 14.85
N ASP A 140 3.24 -5.80 15.96
CA ASP A 140 2.71 -4.73 16.82
C ASP A 140 3.22 -3.34 16.45
N MET A 141 3.96 -3.21 15.35
CA MET A 141 4.55 -1.97 14.85
C MET A 141 3.92 -1.52 13.53
N LEU A 142 3.74 -0.21 13.39
CA LEU A 142 3.53 0.44 12.11
C LEU A 142 4.89 0.95 11.64
N LEU A 143 5.35 0.43 10.51
CA LEU A 143 6.65 0.77 9.95
C LEU A 143 6.47 1.62 8.71
N MET A 144 7.43 2.52 8.50
CA MET A 144 7.59 3.24 7.26
C MET A 144 8.90 2.83 6.61
N VAL A 145 8.82 2.37 5.38
CA VAL A 145 9.96 1.98 4.56
C VAL A 145 10.16 3.07 3.52
N ASP A 146 11.34 3.66 3.44
CA ASP A 146 11.68 4.60 2.36
C ASP A 146 12.96 4.19 1.64
N LEU A 147 13.05 4.58 0.37
CA LEU A 147 14.27 4.46 -0.41
C LEU A 147 15.08 5.76 -0.26
N SER A 148 16.06 5.74 0.63
CA SER A 148 16.91 6.90 0.91
C SER A 148 18.11 6.98 -0.02
N VAL A 149 18.71 8.17 -0.10
CA VAL A 149 19.98 8.39 -0.79
C VAL A 149 21.11 8.24 0.22
N SER A 150 21.91 7.19 0.09
CA SER A 150 23.06 6.92 0.94
C SER A 150 24.36 7.42 0.30
N SER A 151 24.84 8.59 0.71
CA SER A 151 26.20 9.13 0.50
C SER A 151 26.72 9.32 -0.96
N PHE A 152 27.61 10.31 -1.12
CA PHE A 152 28.34 10.57 -2.37
C PHE A 152 29.49 9.57 -2.54
N HIS A 153 29.48 8.76 -3.60
CA HIS A 153 30.72 8.16 -4.08
C HIS A 153 31.55 9.21 -4.83
N TRP A 154 32.88 9.13 -4.73
CA TRP A 154 33.87 10.05 -5.34
C TRP A 154 33.77 10.17 -6.88
N HIS A 155 32.82 9.50 -7.53
CA HIS A 155 32.55 9.52 -8.97
C HIS A 155 31.15 10.08 -9.32
N GLY A 156 30.42 10.65 -8.35
CA GLY A 156 29.10 11.26 -8.58
C GLY A 156 27.94 10.27 -8.65
N ILE A 157 28.15 8.99 -8.27
CA ILE A 157 27.11 7.97 -8.22
C ILE A 157 26.46 8.01 -6.84
N TYR A 158 25.14 8.25 -6.81
CA TYR A 158 24.32 8.11 -5.61
C TYR A 158 24.02 6.62 -5.40
N SER A 159 24.35 6.09 -4.23
CA SER A 159 23.80 4.80 -3.82
C SER A 159 22.48 5.03 -3.10
N HIS A 160 21.55 4.08 -3.21
CA HIS A 160 20.29 4.12 -2.50
C HIS A 160 20.20 2.95 -1.55
N THR A 161 19.61 3.16 -0.38
CA THR A 161 19.37 2.12 0.63
C THR A 161 17.92 2.16 1.07
N PHE A 162 17.40 1.04 1.54
CA PHE A 162 16.14 1.08 2.29
C PHE A 162 16.42 1.48 3.73
N ASP A 163 15.67 2.49 4.19
CA ASP A 163 15.58 2.84 5.60
C ASP A 163 14.19 2.46 6.11
N VAL A 164 14.15 1.97 7.35
CA VAL A 164 12.91 1.55 8.01
C VAL A 164 12.79 2.31 9.32
N PHE A 165 11.70 3.05 9.45
CA PHE A 165 11.37 3.84 10.62
C PHE A 165 10.14 3.27 11.29
N ARG A 166 10.12 3.27 12.62
CA ARG A 166 8.90 3.01 13.37
C ARG A 166 8.08 4.28 13.46
N VAL A 167 6.79 4.17 13.10
CA VAL A 167 5.81 5.23 13.25
C VAL A 167 5.25 5.16 14.67
N ASP A 168 5.88 5.89 15.60
CA ASP A 168 5.38 6.09 16.95
C ASP A 168 4.77 7.50 17.06
N LEU A 169 3.44 7.59 17.12
CA LEU A 169 2.71 8.88 17.23
C LEU A 169 2.99 9.64 18.54
N ALA A 170 3.71 9.01 19.48
CA ALA A 170 4.02 9.57 20.80
C ALA A 170 5.52 9.89 20.99
N VAL A 171 6.38 9.57 20.03
CA VAL A 171 7.84 9.72 20.17
C VAL A 171 8.41 10.40 18.93
N GLU A 172 8.89 11.62 19.10
CA GLU A 172 9.69 12.32 18.09
C GLU A 172 11.18 12.34 18.49
N PRO A 173 12.12 12.12 17.56
CA PRO A 173 11.93 11.74 16.14
C PRO A 173 11.69 10.24 15.94
N ALA A 174 11.30 9.87 14.71
CA ALA A 174 11.05 8.48 14.33
C ALA A 174 12.32 7.63 14.40
N LYS A 175 12.22 6.46 15.05
CA LYS A 175 13.39 5.61 15.30
C LYS A 175 13.66 4.67 14.13
N PHE A 176 14.91 4.62 13.69
CA PHE A 176 15.40 3.55 12.81
C PHE A 176 15.21 2.18 13.47
N VAL A 177 14.74 1.20 12.70
CA VAL A 177 14.47 -0.15 13.18
C VAL A 177 15.16 -1.18 12.32
N LYS A 178 15.86 -2.11 12.97
CA LYS A 178 16.27 -3.37 12.35
C LYS A 178 15.08 -4.34 12.38
N LEU A 179 14.82 -5.02 11.28
CA LEU A 179 13.68 -5.95 11.17
C LEU A 179 13.92 -7.27 11.90
N GLU A 180 15.14 -7.53 12.37
CA GLU A 180 15.54 -8.76 13.06
C GLU A 180 15.17 -10.03 12.29
N ASN A 181 14.14 -10.76 12.73
CA ASN A 181 13.63 -12.00 12.13
C ASN A 181 12.45 -11.78 11.18
N TYR A 182 12.15 -10.53 10.81
CA TYR A 182 11.09 -10.19 9.85
C TYR A 182 11.65 -9.87 8.47
N ALA A 183 10.83 -10.09 7.46
CA ALA A 183 10.98 -9.53 6.12
C ALA A 183 9.72 -8.75 5.74
N LEU A 184 9.88 -7.69 4.95
CA LEU A 184 8.78 -6.87 4.46
C LEU A 184 8.58 -7.09 2.96
N PHE A 185 7.35 -7.03 2.49
CA PHE A 185 6.97 -7.19 1.10
C PHE A 185 6.29 -5.93 0.62
N ILE A 186 6.86 -5.32 -0.42
CA ILE A 186 6.37 -4.08 -1.00
C ILE A 186 6.13 -4.26 -2.50
N SER A 187 5.23 -3.43 -3.04
CA SER A 187 4.96 -3.35 -4.47
C SER A 187 5.12 -1.91 -4.94
N LEU A 188 5.51 -1.73 -6.20
CA LEU A 188 5.58 -0.40 -6.83
C LEU A 188 4.21 0.26 -6.87
N ASP A 189 3.19 -0.50 -7.26
CA ASP A 189 1.81 -0.06 -7.22
C ASP A 189 1.28 -0.12 -5.79
N LYS A 190 1.17 1.06 -5.16
CA LYS A 190 0.76 1.24 -3.76
C LYS A 190 -0.73 1.00 -3.51
N ARG A 191 -1.50 0.69 -4.56
CA ARG A 191 -2.84 0.09 -4.42
C ARG A 191 -2.75 -1.35 -3.89
N ASN A 192 -1.60 -1.98 -4.03
CA ASN A 192 -1.34 -3.29 -3.46
C ASN A 192 -0.99 -3.16 -1.97
N PRO A 193 -1.43 -4.11 -1.14
CA PRO A 193 -1.08 -4.14 0.25
C PRO A 193 0.40 -4.45 0.42
N THR A 194 0.94 -3.98 1.54
CA THR A 194 2.26 -4.37 2.02
C THR A 194 2.10 -5.47 3.05
N PHE A 195 3.10 -6.35 3.15
CA PHE A 195 3.08 -7.46 4.09
C PHE A 195 4.36 -7.50 4.92
N SER A 196 4.26 -8.17 6.05
CA SER A 196 5.39 -8.60 6.86
C SER A 196 5.33 -10.13 7.02
N CYS A 197 6.49 -10.77 7.08
CA CYS A 197 6.62 -12.20 7.34
C CYS A 197 7.66 -12.41 8.43
N MET A 198 7.27 -13.10 9.49
CA MET A 198 8.18 -13.55 10.53
C MET A 198 8.85 -14.86 10.10
N SER A 199 10.16 -14.96 10.32
CA SER A 199 10.98 -16.14 10.00
C SER A 199 10.84 -16.60 8.54
N PRO A 200 11.13 -15.74 7.56
CA PRO A 200 11.07 -16.07 6.14
C PRO A 200 11.97 -17.26 5.74
N GLU A 201 12.95 -17.63 6.55
CA GLU A 201 13.79 -18.82 6.37
C GLU A 201 12.96 -20.11 6.28
N ARG A 202 11.76 -20.13 6.87
CA ARG A 202 10.82 -21.27 6.79
C ARG A 202 10.41 -21.62 5.36
N TRP A 203 10.45 -20.66 4.44
CA TRP A 203 10.18 -20.88 3.02
C TRP A 203 11.43 -20.68 2.15
N GLY A 204 12.62 -20.57 2.75
CA GLY A 204 13.88 -20.32 2.06
C GLY A 204 14.19 -18.84 1.81
N GLY A 205 13.41 -17.93 2.39
CA GLY A 205 13.67 -16.49 2.38
C GLY A 205 14.74 -16.07 3.40
N LYS A 206 14.95 -14.76 3.52
CA LYS A 206 15.94 -14.11 4.38
C LYS A 206 15.28 -13.07 5.26
N SER A 207 15.56 -13.10 6.55
CA SER A 207 15.18 -12.03 7.48
C SER A 207 15.98 -10.76 7.22
N ASN A 208 15.52 -9.65 7.78
CA ASN A 208 16.12 -8.34 7.61
C ASN A 208 16.19 -7.88 6.14
N CYS A 209 15.21 -8.31 5.34
CA CYS A 209 15.12 -8.01 3.91
C CYS A 209 13.80 -7.33 3.53
N ILE A 210 13.89 -6.48 2.50
CA ILE A 210 12.76 -5.94 1.75
C ILE A 210 12.63 -6.73 0.44
N TYR A 211 11.46 -7.34 0.24
CA TYR A 211 11.07 -8.04 -0.97
C TYR A 211 10.20 -7.12 -1.83
N ALA A 212 10.76 -6.59 -2.91
CA ALA A 212 10.06 -5.67 -3.80
C ALA A 212 9.59 -6.40 -5.06
N ALA A 213 8.30 -6.32 -5.38
CA ALA A 213 7.76 -6.82 -6.64
C ALA A 213 8.25 -5.97 -7.82
N LYS A 214 8.75 -6.61 -8.89
CA LYS A 214 9.30 -5.92 -10.07
C LYS A 214 8.20 -5.54 -11.07
N LEU A 215 8.48 -4.52 -11.89
CA LEU A 215 7.68 -4.20 -13.07
C LEU A 215 7.89 -5.26 -14.18
N LEU A 216 6.87 -5.42 -15.03
CA LEU A 216 6.62 -6.45 -16.07
C LEU A 216 7.73 -6.78 -17.10
N GLU A 217 8.96 -6.31 -16.96
CA GLU A 217 9.99 -6.41 -18.01
C GLU A 217 10.81 -7.71 -17.99
N ASP A 218 10.80 -8.46 -16.88
CA ASP A 218 11.50 -9.74 -16.77
C ASP A 218 10.53 -10.84 -16.32
N PRO A 219 10.08 -11.74 -17.22
CA PRO A 219 9.15 -12.80 -16.86
C PRO A 219 9.75 -13.85 -15.93
N ASP A 220 11.09 -13.96 -15.86
CA ASP A 220 11.77 -14.99 -15.08
C ASP A 220 12.04 -14.57 -13.62
N GLU A 221 11.98 -13.27 -13.31
CA GLU A 221 12.22 -12.76 -11.95
C GLU A 221 11.20 -11.69 -11.54
N SER A 222 10.10 -12.12 -10.92
CA SER A 222 8.96 -11.24 -10.57
C SER A 222 9.21 -10.34 -9.35
N TRP A 223 10.31 -10.52 -8.62
CA TRP A 223 10.64 -9.77 -7.40
C TRP A 223 12.14 -9.70 -7.14
N VAL A 224 12.56 -8.83 -6.22
CA VAL A 224 13.96 -8.72 -5.75
C VAL A 224 13.98 -8.64 -4.23
N ALA A 225 14.98 -9.28 -3.60
CA ALA A 225 15.25 -9.13 -2.17
C ALA A 225 16.46 -8.23 -1.95
N VAL A 226 16.30 -7.24 -1.08
CA VAL A 226 17.36 -6.33 -0.66
C VAL A 226 17.48 -6.40 0.85
N GLU A 227 18.66 -6.75 1.36
CA GLU A 227 18.95 -6.70 2.80
C GLU A 227 18.99 -5.25 3.27
N LEU A 228 18.41 -4.98 4.44
CA LEU A 228 18.34 -3.63 4.99
C LEU A 228 19.74 -3.05 5.22
N GLY A 229 19.96 -1.81 4.78
CA GLY A 229 21.27 -1.15 4.81
C GLY A 229 22.21 -1.54 3.67
N GLN A 230 21.85 -2.47 2.79
CA GLN A 230 22.62 -2.76 1.58
C GLN A 230 22.20 -1.85 0.42
N PRO A 231 23.14 -1.51 -0.49
CA PRO A 231 22.83 -0.72 -1.66
C PRO A 231 21.81 -1.41 -2.57
N VAL A 232 20.80 -0.66 -2.98
CA VAL A 232 19.83 -1.08 -3.98
C VAL A 232 20.45 -0.93 -5.36
N GLN A 233 20.35 -1.97 -6.20
CA GLN A 233 20.83 -1.92 -7.57
C GLN A 233 20.14 -0.79 -8.37
N GLU A 234 20.90 -0.07 -9.20
CA GLU A 234 20.41 1.10 -9.94
C GLU A 234 19.16 0.79 -10.78
N LYS A 235 19.10 -0.39 -11.41
CA LYS A 235 17.91 -0.82 -12.17
C LYS A 235 16.67 -0.89 -11.28
N THR A 236 16.80 -1.41 -10.05
CA THR A 236 15.72 -1.47 -9.05
C THR A 236 15.35 -0.09 -8.53
N VAL A 237 16.35 0.77 -8.29
CA VAL A 237 16.15 2.17 -7.92
C VAL A 237 15.34 2.90 -9.00
N GLN A 238 15.73 2.82 -10.26
CA GLN A 238 15.02 3.46 -11.37
C GLN A 238 13.54 3.04 -11.37
N TYR A 239 13.23 1.75 -11.20
CA TYR A 239 11.82 1.31 -11.11
C TYR A 239 11.07 1.92 -9.91
N LEU A 240 11.70 1.96 -8.73
CA LEU A 240 11.11 2.53 -7.52
C LEU A 240 10.93 4.06 -7.62
N PHE A 241 11.83 4.74 -8.33
CA PHE A 241 11.77 6.19 -8.59
C PHE A 241 10.77 6.55 -9.69
N TYR A 242 10.74 5.82 -10.82
CA TYR A 242 9.80 6.11 -11.92
C TYR A 242 8.36 5.74 -11.57
N GLY A 243 8.14 4.84 -10.60
CA GLY A 243 6.84 4.66 -9.96
C GLY A 243 6.28 5.94 -9.31
N ARG A 244 7.15 6.92 -8.98
CA ARG A 244 6.75 8.27 -8.53
C ARG A 244 6.31 9.18 -9.69
N ALA A 245 6.93 9.03 -10.86
CA ALA A 245 6.92 10.02 -11.93
C ALA A 245 5.91 9.75 -13.05
N TYR A 246 5.49 8.50 -13.26
CA TYR A 246 4.53 8.17 -14.31
C TYR A 246 3.31 7.46 -13.76
N PRO A 247 2.09 7.91 -14.13
CA PRO A 247 0.92 7.08 -13.97
C PRO A 247 1.10 5.90 -14.95
N CYS A 248 1.73 4.81 -14.51
CA CYS A 248 1.61 3.54 -15.22
C CYS A 248 0.12 3.38 -15.49
N ASP A 249 -0.27 3.22 -16.75
CA ASP A 249 -1.67 3.14 -17.16
C ASP A 249 -2.41 2.28 -16.14
N TYR A 250 -3.18 2.92 -15.24
CA TYR A 250 -3.68 2.30 -13.99
C TYR A 250 -4.70 1.19 -14.28
N SER A 251 -4.96 0.92 -15.57
CA SER A 251 -5.65 -0.25 -16.06
C SER A 251 -4.83 -1.54 -15.99
N LEU A 252 -3.49 -1.46 -16.02
CA LEU A 252 -2.59 -2.61 -16.00
C LEU A 252 -2.20 -3.00 -14.57
N VAL A 253 -2.27 -4.29 -14.30
CA VAL A 253 -1.84 -4.91 -13.05
C VAL A 253 -0.36 -5.27 -13.18
N SER A 254 0.49 -4.74 -12.30
CA SER A 254 1.91 -5.13 -12.21
C SER A 254 2.09 -6.35 -11.31
N SER A 255 3.31 -6.88 -11.20
CA SER A 255 3.61 -7.93 -10.22
C SER A 255 3.22 -7.46 -8.82
N LEU A 256 2.54 -8.31 -8.07
CA LEU A 256 2.02 -7.96 -6.76
C LEU A 256 2.01 -9.16 -5.82
N TRP A 257 2.05 -8.89 -4.53
CA TRP A 257 1.98 -9.90 -3.49
C TRP A 257 0.52 -10.19 -3.12
N VAL A 258 0.14 -11.46 -3.02
CA VAL A 258 -1.21 -11.87 -2.60
C VAL A 258 -1.11 -13.09 -1.70
N PHE A 259 -1.71 -13.00 -0.51
CA PHE A 259 -2.06 -14.19 0.25
C PHE A 259 -3.41 -14.76 -0.20
N PRO A 260 -3.53 -16.09 -0.33
CA PRO A 260 -4.82 -16.73 -0.59
C PRO A 260 -5.90 -16.30 0.39
N SER A 261 -7.11 -16.10 -0.14
CA SER A 261 -8.31 -15.80 0.67
C SER A 261 -8.54 -16.85 1.76
N LEU A 262 -8.21 -18.11 1.48
CA LEU A 262 -8.30 -19.25 2.38
C LEU A 262 -7.49 -19.10 3.68
N ILE A 263 -6.40 -18.34 3.67
CA ILE A 263 -5.59 -18.10 4.88
C ILE A 263 -6.37 -17.26 5.90
N TYR A 264 -7.35 -16.50 5.43
CA TYR A 264 -8.12 -15.57 6.25
C TYR A 264 -9.45 -16.15 6.76
N GLY A 265 -9.84 -17.36 6.32
CA GLY A 265 -11.14 -17.98 6.60
C GLY A 265 -11.25 -18.75 7.93
N PHE A 266 -10.25 -18.65 8.81
CA PHE A 266 -10.21 -19.38 10.09
C PHE A 266 -10.10 -18.47 11.33
N GLY A 267 -10.50 -17.19 11.20
CA GLY A 267 -10.53 -16.21 12.30
C GLY A 267 -11.86 -16.19 13.02
#